data_AF-A0A133NDL2-F1
#
_entry.id   AF-A0A133NDL2-F1
#
_cell.length_a   1.000
_cell.length_b   1.000
_cell.length_c   1.000
_cell.angle_alpha   90.00
_cell.angle_beta   90.00
_cell.angle_gamma   90.00
#
_symmetry.space_group_name_H-M   'P 1'
#
loop_
_entity.id
_entity.type
_entity.pdbx_description
1 polymer ?
#
loop_
_entity_poly.entity_id
_entity_poly.type
_entity_poly.pdbx_seq_one_letter_code
_entity_poly.pdbx_strand_id
1 'polypeptide(L)'
;MKNNDDLFDKDIRNRLKMENMKVPEEINKKIDDTINNLGKRKRNYKKASGICAACIAGTIILGVTMPTYAQNIPVLGKIFERFDSMTYENYDKYASDLNITKESNGYRVTINKIVYDTLDLAVFYTIQSDKPLEDGLDLLDVKLGINNNFISSGSGGEGEKLDDFTYIGVKNYSIASEKFALEELKKNILGGDIKIPNNFDLNINISSLGNITENVKVEGNWNFNIPISDELVKENIKEQNLNIDLGDELKGVELNKLIKTPINTVLQVTETRDLHDYNNLSFVIFDDKGRYLYSKSGTGIGDIEKNENSKLFTSYSFKEVYDDSKSLTIIPYIQRENMNKKDDSNEVTFPKEFKEKLNLNGETEIKLDNGEIYSKIKKIESVEKGTRLYYESKYSIYGAPSYIINNETGEKIEPIGNKEGGYTENIKYVSGNEFYVDFPEELIGNNYTVVFSDRSNYEPCGKSIKIDLK
;
A
#
# COMPACT_ATOMS: atom_id res chain seq x y z
N MET A 1 -8.57 60.96 9.10
CA MET A 1 -9.18 59.74 8.55
C MET A 1 -9.20 58.71 9.67
N LYS A 2 -10.37 58.32 10.16
CA LYS A 2 -10.52 57.31 11.23
C LYS A 2 -10.44 55.93 10.60
N ASN A 3 -9.74 55.02 11.27
CA ASN A 3 -9.23 53.71 10.79
C ASN A 3 -10.31 52.78 10.21
N ASN A 4 -9.98 52.15 9.08
CA ASN A 4 -10.75 51.06 8.46
C ASN A 4 -10.66 49.74 9.26
N ASP A 5 -9.70 49.61 10.17
CA ASP A 5 -9.46 48.38 10.93
C ASP A 5 -10.58 48.07 11.94
N ASP A 6 -11.17 49.10 12.55
CA ASP A 6 -12.28 48.95 13.51
C ASP A 6 -13.58 48.44 12.85
N LEU A 7 -13.76 48.69 11.55
CA LEU A 7 -14.91 48.22 10.78
C LEU A 7 -14.75 46.75 10.36
N PHE A 8 -13.53 46.34 10.01
CA PHE A 8 -13.20 44.97 9.66
C PHE A 8 -13.31 44.02 10.87
N ASP A 9 -12.78 44.43 12.02
CA ASP A 9 -12.87 43.67 13.27
C ASP A 9 -14.31 43.50 13.78
N LYS A 10 -15.16 44.51 13.52
CA LYS A 10 -16.58 44.46 13.88
C LYS A 10 -17.36 43.48 12.99
N ASP A 11 -17.02 43.39 11.70
CA ASP A 11 -17.68 42.48 10.76
C ASP A 11 -17.31 41.02 11.03
N ILE A 12 -16.04 40.74 11.35
CA ILE A 12 -15.57 39.40 11.77
C ILE A 12 -16.20 38.98 13.11
N ARG A 13 -16.24 39.88 14.11
CA ARG A 13 -16.92 39.56 15.40
C ARG A 13 -18.41 39.30 15.25
N ASN A 14 -19.07 39.95 14.29
CA ASN A 14 -20.48 39.71 14.03
C ASN A 14 -20.71 38.38 13.29
N ARG A 15 -19.83 38.01 12.34
CA ARG A 15 -19.86 36.69 11.68
C ARG A 15 -19.60 35.54 12.65
N LEU A 16 -18.65 35.69 13.57
CA LEU A 16 -18.36 34.69 14.62
C LEU A 16 -19.50 34.53 15.64
N LYS A 17 -20.34 35.55 15.84
CA LYS A 17 -21.55 35.45 16.68
C LYS A 17 -22.73 34.77 15.97
N MET A 18 -22.69 34.62 14.65
CA MET A 18 -23.76 34.02 13.86
C MET A 18 -23.60 32.51 13.64
N GLU A 19 -22.42 31.93 13.90
CA GLU A 19 -22.23 30.47 13.90
C GLU A 19 -22.41 29.90 15.32
N ASN A 20 -23.65 29.54 15.65
CA ASN A 20 -24.00 28.82 16.87
C ASN A 20 -23.57 27.35 16.78
N MET A 21 -22.37 26.99 17.24
CA MET A 21 -22.12 25.63 17.74
C MET A 21 -22.37 25.63 19.25
N LYS A 22 -23.63 25.43 19.66
CA LYS A 22 -24.00 25.28 21.07
C LYS A 22 -23.45 23.96 21.59
N VAL A 23 -22.29 24.01 22.26
CA VAL A 23 -21.87 22.96 23.18
C VAL A 23 -22.93 22.88 24.30
N PRO A 24 -23.57 21.71 24.53
CA PRO A 24 -24.58 21.57 25.57
C PRO A 24 -24.05 22.00 26.95
N GLU A 25 -24.84 22.77 27.70
CA GLU A 25 -24.45 23.29 29.03
C GLU A 25 -24.05 22.18 30.01
N GLU A 26 -24.59 20.96 29.86
CA GLU A 26 -24.20 19.80 30.65
C GLU A 26 -22.73 19.38 30.48
N ILE A 27 -22.16 19.60 29.30
CA ILE A 27 -20.77 19.25 29.00
C ILE A 27 -19.85 20.28 29.64
N ASN A 28 -20.14 21.58 29.51
CA ASN A 28 -19.39 22.64 30.18
C ASN A 28 -19.45 22.48 31.70
N LYS A 29 -20.63 22.16 32.24
CA LYS A 29 -20.81 21.95 33.68
C LYS A 29 -20.01 20.75 34.20
N LYS A 30 -19.96 19.63 33.46
CA LYS A 30 -19.13 18.47 33.82
C LYS A 30 -17.63 18.76 33.75
N ILE A 31 -17.19 19.56 32.79
CA ILE A 31 -15.78 19.97 32.66
C ILE A 31 -15.39 20.87 33.84
N ASP A 32 -16.20 21.88 34.15
CA ASP A 32 -15.96 22.79 35.26
C ASP A 32 -16.03 22.07 36.62
N ASP A 33 -16.99 21.17 36.81
CA ASP A 33 -17.09 20.34 38.03
C ASP A 33 -15.88 19.41 38.17
N THR A 34 -15.33 18.89 37.07
CA THR A 34 -14.14 18.03 37.11
C THR A 34 -12.89 18.83 37.44
N ILE A 35 -12.71 20.01 36.84
CA ILE A 35 -11.54 20.87 37.07
C ILE A 35 -11.55 21.43 38.50
N ASN A 36 -12.72 21.83 39.01
CA ASN A 36 -12.84 22.42 40.33
C ASN A 36 -12.78 21.40 41.48
N ASN A 37 -13.05 20.11 41.21
CA ASN A 37 -12.96 19.02 42.19
C ASN A 37 -11.63 18.24 42.15
N LEU A 38 -10.63 18.68 41.38
CA LEU A 38 -9.28 18.12 41.45
C LEU A 38 -8.62 18.50 42.78
N GLY A 39 -8.83 17.66 43.79
CA GLY A 39 -8.29 17.82 45.13
C GLY A 39 -6.76 17.90 45.13
N LYS A 40 -6.20 19.01 45.61
CA LYS A 40 -4.77 19.09 45.94
C LYS A 40 -4.53 18.37 47.27
N ARG A 41 -3.85 17.20 47.26
CA ARG A 41 -2.69 16.91 48.15
C ARG A 41 -2.11 15.47 48.09
N LYS A 42 -0.76 15.49 48.14
CA LYS A 42 0.23 14.64 48.85
C LYS A 42 0.48 13.19 48.41
N ARG A 43 1.69 13.01 47.85
CA ARG A 43 2.50 11.78 47.70
C ARG A 43 2.44 10.87 48.94
N ASN A 44 2.09 9.61 48.71
CA ASN A 44 2.60 8.45 49.46
C ASN A 44 2.66 7.25 48.52
N TYR A 45 3.84 6.65 48.39
CA TYR A 45 4.12 5.51 47.52
C TYR A 45 4.14 4.23 48.34
N LYS A 46 3.18 3.31 48.19
CA LYS A 46 3.39 1.84 48.35
C LYS A 46 2.32 1.03 47.59
N LYS A 47 2.82 0.20 46.66
CA LYS A 47 2.36 -1.11 46.15
C LYS A 47 0.88 -1.33 45.73
N ALA A 48 0.69 -1.55 44.42
CA ALA A 48 -0.15 -2.58 43.76
C ALA A 48 -0.12 -2.28 42.25
N SER A 49 0.54 -3.08 41.39
CA SER A 49 -0.01 -4.23 40.65
C SER A 49 -1.34 -3.95 39.93
N GLY A 50 -1.29 -3.93 38.60
CA GLY A 50 -2.44 -4.16 37.72
C GLY A 50 -2.98 -2.90 37.01
N ILE A 51 -2.86 -2.94 35.67
CA ILE A 51 -3.63 -2.19 34.66
C ILE A 51 -3.21 -0.73 34.44
N CYS A 52 -2.60 -0.46 33.28
CA CYS A 52 -3.00 0.61 32.34
C CYS A 52 -2.17 0.54 31.04
N ALA A 53 -2.66 -0.22 30.06
CA ALA A 53 -2.28 -0.11 28.65
C ALA A 53 -2.99 1.08 27.97
N ALA A 54 -3.04 2.25 28.63
CA ALA A 54 -3.81 3.39 28.15
C ALA A 54 -3.17 4.77 28.45
N CYS A 55 -1.85 4.82 28.66
CA CYS A 55 -1.14 6.08 28.92
C CYS A 55 0.24 6.16 28.24
N ILE A 56 0.36 5.79 26.97
CA ILE A 56 1.61 6.00 26.18
C ILE A 56 1.36 6.93 24.98
N ALA A 57 0.49 7.92 25.15
CA ALA A 57 0.36 9.06 24.21
C ALA A 57 0.88 10.38 24.82
N GLY A 58 1.55 10.34 25.99
CA GLY A 58 1.73 11.54 26.82
C GLY A 58 3.12 11.83 27.39
N THR A 59 4.17 11.05 27.12
CA THR A 59 5.48 11.28 27.78
C THR A 59 6.71 11.05 26.90
N ILE A 60 6.75 11.65 25.71
CA ILE A 60 8.02 12.00 25.04
C ILE A 60 7.96 13.48 24.63
N ILE A 61 7.86 14.38 25.62
CA ILE A 61 8.18 15.79 25.43
C ILE A 61 9.07 16.21 26.58
N LEU A 62 10.36 15.90 26.47
CA LEU A 62 11.40 16.68 27.13
C LEU A 62 12.56 16.84 26.14
N GLY A 63 12.52 17.94 25.39
CA GLY A 63 13.76 18.55 24.91
C GLY A 63 13.96 18.76 23.41
N VAL A 64 12.98 19.24 22.65
CA VAL A 64 13.29 20.02 21.43
C VAL A 64 12.20 21.06 21.18
N THR A 65 12.59 22.32 21.06
CA THR A 65 11.70 23.44 20.72
C THR A 65 11.24 23.31 19.27
N MET A 66 10.04 22.77 19.04
CA MET A 66 9.36 22.82 17.74
C MET A 66 8.37 24.00 17.75
N PRO A 67 8.44 24.95 16.81
CA PRO A 67 7.37 25.93 16.62
C PRO A 67 6.16 25.17 16.06
N THR A 68 5.17 24.89 16.90
CA THR A 68 3.91 24.28 16.50
C THR A 68 2.97 25.38 16.00
N TYR A 69 2.84 25.51 14.68
CA TYR A 69 1.69 26.18 14.08
C TYR A 69 0.84 25.11 13.43
N ALA A 70 -0.06 24.50 14.22
CA ALA A 70 -1.03 23.55 13.71
C ALA A 70 -2.17 24.33 13.04
N GLN A 71 -2.12 24.49 11.72
CA GLN A 71 -3.35 24.74 10.97
C GLN A 71 -4.13 23.43 10.92
N ASN A 72 -5.30 23.39 11.56
CA ASN A 72 -6.20 22.25 11.52
C ASN A 72 -6.75 22.09 10.09
N ILE A 73 -6.16 21.19 9.30
CA ILE A 73 -6.77 20.75 8.05
C ILE A 73 -7.74 19.60 8.39
N PRO A 74 -9.03 19.67 8.02
CA PRO A 74 -10.01 18.61 8.30
C PRO A 74 -9.64 17.23 7.74
N VAL A 75 -8.78 17.17 6.72
CA VAL A 75 -8.33 15.95 6.03
C VAL A 75 -7.34 15.10 6.86
N LEU A 76 -6.70 15.67 7.90
CA LEU A 76 -5.63 15.01 8.67
C LEU A 76 -6.05 13.70 9.33
N GLY A 77 -7.31 13.60 9.78
CA GLY A 77 -7.82 12.40 10.44
C GLY A 77 -8.10 11.24 9.48
N LYS A 78 -8.21 11.50 8.17
CA LYS A 78 -8.69 10.53 7.16
C LYS A 78 -7.81 10.49 5.91
N ILE A 79 -6.55 10.92 6.03
CA ILE A 79 -5.64 11.01 4.87
C ILE A 79 -5.45 9.65 4.17
N PHE A 80 -5.53 8.53 4.91
CA PHE A 80 -5.48 7.19 4.33
C PHE A 80 -6.67 6.87 3.41
N GLU A 81 -7.85 7.43 3.66
CA GLU A 81 -9.07 7.20 2.85
C GLU A 81 -8.97 7.88 1.46
N ARG A 82 -7.94 8.71 1.24
CA ARG A 82 -7.66 9.38 -0.04
C ARG A 82 -6.75 8.59 -0.96
N PHE A 83 -6.04 7.63 -0.37
CA PHE A 83 -5.09 6.78 -1.05
C PHE A 83 -5.69 5.40 -1.22
N ASP A 84 -5.01 4.53 -1.96
CA ASP A 84 -5.53 3.19 -2.22
C ASP A 84 -5.90 2.49 -0.90
N SER A 85 -7.20 2.37 -0.67
CA SER A 85 -7.75 1.76 0.54
C SER A 85 -7.23 0.33 0.72
N MET A 86 -6.93 -0.39 -0.35
CA MET A 86 -6.40 -1.74 -0.24
C MET A 86 -5.01 -1.72 0.42
N THR A 87 -4.20 -0.73 0.05
CA THR A 87 -2.87 -0.43 0.61
C THR A 87 -2.91 0.06 2.04
N TYR A 88 -3.79 1.02 2.35
CA TYR A 88 -3.69 1.79 3.58
C TYR A 88 -4.84 1.60 4.60
N GLU A 89 -5.79 0.70 4.36
CA GLU A 89 -6.97 0.45 5.23
C GLU A 89 -6.62 0.29 6.73
N ASN A 90 -5.53 -0.42 7.04
CA ASN A 90 -5.14 -0.70 8.42
C ASN A 90 -4.10 0.28 8.98
N TYR A 91 -3.61 1.24 8.19
CA TYR A 91 -2.48 2.08 8.58
C TYR A 91 -2.82 3.02 9.75
N ASP A 92 -4.05 3.55 9.81
CA ASP A 92 -4.46 4.50 10.85
C ASP A 92 -4.31 3.93 12.27
N LYS A 93 -4.56 2.63 12.46
CA LYS A 93 -4.44 1.94 13.76
C LYS A 93 -2.99 1.90 14.28
N TYR A 94 -2.02 1.98 13.37
CA TYR A 94 -0.59 1.82 13.65
C TYR A 94 0.21 3.08 13.32
N ALA A 95 -0.48 4.19 13.07
CA ALA A 95 0.13 5.46 12.72
C ALA A 95 0.49 6.28 13.96
N SER A 96 1.61 7.00 13.85
CA SER A 96 1.95 8.09 14.75
C SER A 96 1.42 9.39 14.16
N ASP A 97 0.50 10.05 14.87
CA ASP A 97 0.00 11.38 14.54
C ASP A 97 1.03 12.45 14.92
N LEU A 98 1.55 13.19 13.93
CA LEU A 98 2.65 14.13 14.11
C LEU A 98 2.23 15.56 13.84
N ASN A 99 1.72 15.82 12.63
CA ASN A 99 1.35 17.16 12.14
C ASN A 99 2.43 18.23 12.32
N ILE A 100 3.67 17.88 11.96
CA ILE A 100 4.83 18.77 12.07
C ILE A 100 5.01 19.50 10.75
N THR A 101 4.96 20.83 10.77
CA THR A 101 5.10 21.68 9.58
C THR A 101 6.46 22.36 9.52
N LYS A 102 7.05 22.42 8.32
CA LYS A 102 8.18 23.27 7.97
C LYS A 102 7.79 24.15 6.79
N GLU A 103 8.30 25.37 6.77
CA GLU A 103 8.06 26.30 5.68
C GLU A 103 9.38 26.74 5.07
N SER A 104 9.43 26.73 3.74
CA SER A 104 10.54 27.27 2.97
C SER A 104 10.01 27.75 1.63
N ASN A 105 10.55 28.86 1.13
CA ASN A 105 10.22 29.41 -0.19
C ASN A 105 8.71 29.60 -0.47
N GLY A 106 7.90 29.86 0.56
CA GLY A 106 6.44 30.03 0.42
C GLY A 106 5.64 28.73 0.27
N TYR A 107 6.25 27.58 0.56
CA TYR A 107 5.57 26.29 0.64
C TYR A 107 5.72 25.71 2.05
N ARG A 108 4.59 25.31 2.62
CA ARG A 108 4.48 24.63 3.91
C ARG A 108 4.38 23.13 3.64
N VAL A 109 5.38 22.37 4.07
CA VAL A 109 5.36 20.90 4.06
C VAL A 109 5.04 20.43 5.46
N THR A 110 3.98 19.64 5.60
CA THR A 110 3.57 19.03 6.86
C THR A 110 3.71 17.53 6.77
N ILE A 111 4.47 16.93 7.69
CA ILE A 111 4.42 15.48 7.91
C ILE A 111 3.24 15.20 8.83
N ASN A 112 2.17 14.61 8.29
CA ASN A 112 0.91 14.41 8.98
C ASN A 112 1.00 13.18 9.89
N LYS A 113 1.34 12.04 9.29
CA LYS A 113 1.38 10.74 9.94
C LYS A 113 2.58 9.93 9.44
N ILE A 114 3.12 9.09 10.31
CA ILE A 114 4.11 8.09 9.94
C ILE A 114 3.66 6.72 10.41
N VAL A 115 3.88 5.71 9.57
CA VAL A 115 3.66 4.31 9.90
C VAL A 115 4.96 3.55 9.67
N TYR A 116 5.42 2.82 10.68
CA TYR A 116 6.61 1.98 10.60
C TYR A 116 6.30 0.60 11.16
N ASP A 117 6.45 -0.44 10.34
CA ASP A 117 6.14 -1.81 10.74
C ASP A 117 7.37 -2.71 10.89
N THR A 118 8.56 -2.12 10.93
CA THR A 118 9.88 -2.77 10.90
C THR A 118 10.32 -3.35 9.55
N LEU A 119 9.47 -3.29 8.52
CA LEU A 119 9.78 -3.73 7.15
C LEU A 119 9.77 -2.52 6.19
N ASP A 120 8.75 -1.68 6.31
CA ASP A 120 8.56 -0.48 5.50
C ASP A 120 8.20 0.73 6.38
N LEU A 121 8.48 1.92 5.84
CA LEU A 121 8.13 3.21 6.42
C LEU A 121 7.23 3.97 5.44
N ALA A 122 6.04 4.35 5.88
CA ALA A 122 5.16 5.23 5.12
C ALA A 122 5.08 6.62 5.78
N VAL A 123 5.28 7.66 4.98
CA VAL A 123 5.24 9.06 5.39
C VAL A 123 4.11 9.77 4.66
N PHE A 124 3.06 10.12 5.39
CA PHE A 124 1.92 10.87 4.87
C PHE A 124 2.18 12.35 5.07
N TYR A 125 2.04 13.12 4.00
CA TYR A 125 2.41 14.52 3.99
C TYR A 125 1.38 15.40 3.27
N THR A 126 1.41 16.68 3.60
CA THR A 126 0.65 17.73 2.94
C THR A 126 1.59 18.84 2.50
N ILE A 127 1.42 19.35 1.29
CA ILE A 127 2.07 20.56 0.80
C ILE A 127 1.00 21.64 0.67
N GLN A 128 1.25 22.82 1.22
CA GLN A 128 0.39 23.99 1.05
C GLN A 128 1.19 25.18 0.55
N SER A 129 0.56 26.00 -0.28
CA SER A 129 1.12 27.29 -0.70
C SER A 129 0.02 28.33 -0.79
N ASP A 130 0.40 29.60 -0.73
CA ASP A 130 -0.51 30.72 -0.99
C ASP A 130 -0.64 31.00 -2.51
N LYS A 131 0.11 30.25 -3.33
CA LYS A 131 0.03 30.24 -4.80
C LYS A 131 -0.58 28.92 -5.27
N PRO A 132 -1.25 28.90 -6.44
CA PRO A 132 -1.71 27.65 -7.03
C PRO A 132 -0.58 26.65 -7.18
N LEU A 133 -0.82 25.41 -6.76
CA LEU A 133 0.07 24.27 -6.95
C LEU A 133 -0.11 23.69 -8.35
N GLU A 134 0.99 23.30 -8.96
CA GLU A 134 1.02 22.55 -10.22
C GLU A 134 0.52 21.11 -10.00
N ASP A 135 0.01 20.50 -11.06
CA ASP A 135 -0.39 19.09 -11.03
C ASP A 135 0.85 18.18 -10.95
N GLY A 136 0.71 17.01 -10.32
CA GLY A 136 1.80 16.04 -10.16
C GLY A 136 2.96 16.50 -9.27
N LEU A 137 2.73 17.50 -8.40
CA LEU A 137 3.70 17.98 -7.42
C LEU A 137 4.10 16.85 -6.44
N ASP A 138 5.38 16.66 -6.18
CA ASP A 138 5.87 15.62 -5.27
C ASP A 138 7.06 16.13 -4.44
N LEU A 139 7.39 15.40 -3.37
CA LEU A 139 8.62 15.59 -2.62
C LEU A 139 9.80 15.06 -3.46
N LEU A 140 10.73 15.95 -3.81
CA LEU A 140 11.91 15.63 -4.61
C LEU A 140 13.19 15.77 -3.77
N ASP A 141 14.26 15.14 -4.25
CA ASP A 141 15.59 15.17 -3.61
C ASP A 141 15.56 14.82 -2.11
N VAL A 142 14.69 13.88 -1.70
CA VAL A 142 14.55 13.51 -0.30
C VAL A 142 15.74 12.68 0.15
N LYS A 143 16.44 13.16 1.18
CA LYS A 143 17.50 12.41 1.89
C LYS A 143 16.95 11.91 3.21
N LEU A 144 16.87 10.59 3.36
CA LEU A 144 16.51 9.94 4.60
C LEU A 144 17.74 9.60 5.43
N GLY A 145 17.64 9.82 6.74
CA GLY A 145 18.67 9.43 7.70
C GLY A 145 18.09 8.70 8.91
N ILE A 146 18.87 7.78 9.44
CA ILE A 146 18.57 7.02 10.65
C ILE A 146 19.65 7.35 11.68
N ASN A 147 19.27 7.97 12.79
CA ASN A 147 20.19 8.48 13.80
C ASN A 147 21.31 9.35 13.19
N ASN A 148 20.94 10.25 12.28
CA ASN A 148 21.82 11.13 11.48
C ASN A 148 22.74 10.44 10.46
N ASN A 149 22.60 9.13 10.23
CA ASN A 149 23.29 8.44 9.15
C ASN A 149 22.37 8.34 7.93
N PHE A 150 22.75 8.98 6.82
CA PHE A 150 21.95 8.97 5.60
C PHE A 150 21.97 7.60 4.93
N ILE A 151 20.79 7.14 4.51
CA ILE A 151 20.58 5.84 3.86
C ILE A 151 20.13 6.04 2.41
N SER A 152 20.29 4.99 1.60
CA SER A 152 19.83 4.95 0.21
C SER A 152 18.67 3.98 0.08
N SER A 153 17.48 4.39 0.52
CA SER A 153 16.27 3.57 0.38
C SER A 153 15.59 3.81 -0.96
N GLY A 154 15.14 2.74 -1.61
CA GLY A 154 14.12 2.86 -2.66
C GLY A 154 12.86 3.53 -2.08
N SER A 155 12.29 4.46 -2.84
CA SER A 155 11.06 5.15 -2.45
C SER A 155 10.01 5.09 -3.55
N GLY A 156 8.80 4.70 -3.19
CA GLY A 156 7.60 4.87 -4.00
C GLY A 156 6.68 5.90 -3.36
N GLY A 157 5.56 6.17 -4.01
CA GLY A 157 4.55 7.04 -3.44
C GLY A 157 3.44 7.37 -4.42
N GLU A 158 2.38 7.91 -3.88
CA GLU A 158 1.27 8.46 -4.62
C GLU A 158 0.81 9.74 -3.95
N GLY A 159 0.11 10.57 -4.71
CA GLY A 159 -0.39 11.83 -4.20
C GLY A 159 -1.39 12.44 -5.17
N GLU A 160 -2.22 13.31 -4.61
CA GLU A 160 -3.24 14.02 -5.36
C GLU A 160 -3.38 15.45 -4.87
N LYS A 161 -3.83 16.29 -5.78
CA LYS A 161 -4.21 17.66 -5.47
C LYS A 161 -5.60 17.65 -4.82
N LEU A 162 -5.68 18.14 -3.59
CA LEU A 162 -6.96 18.27 -2.87
C LEU A 162 -7.74 19.49 -3.37
N ASP A 163 -7.02 20.60 -3.58
CA ASP A 163 -7.51 21.85 -4.14
C ASP A 163 -6.33 22.65 -4.74
N ASP A 164 -6.60 23.82 -5.31
CA ASP A 164 -5.58 24.66 -5.93
C ASP A 164 -4.38 24.99 -5.04
N PHE A 165 -4.51 24.92 -3.72
CA PHE A 165 -3.52 25.38 -2.76
C PHE A 165 -3.00 24.27 -1.85
N THR A 166 -3.53 23.05 -1.99
CA THR A 166 -3.27 21.91 -1.10
C THR A 166 -3.04 20.63 -1.89
N TYR A 167 -1.90 20.01 -1.66
CA TYR A 167 -1.54 18.69 -2.18
C TYR A 167 -1.34 17.72 -1.02
N ILE A 168 -1.80 16.49 -1.17
CA ILE A 168 -1.59 15.42 -0.19
C ILE A 168 -0.85 14.27 -0.86
N GLY A 169 0.04 13.62 -0.12
CA GLY A 169 0.76 12.46 -0.64
C GLY A 169 1.21 11.50 0.43
N VAL A 170 1.66 10.34 -0.03
CA VAL A 170 2.33 9.32 0.77
C VAL A 170 3.64 8.93 0.08
N LYS A 171 4.72 8.85 0.86
CA LYS A 171 5.98 8.24 0.43
C LYS A 171 6.22 6.96 1.20
N ASN A 172 6.43 5.87 0.48
CA ASN A 172 6.79 4.58 1.04
C ASN A 172 8.28 4.34 0.83
N TYR A 173 8.97 3.97 1.88
CA TYR A 173 10.40 3.69 1.88
C TYR A 173 10.65 2.27 2.39
N SER A 174 11.46 1.52 1.66
CA SER A 174 11.89 0.19 2.10
C SER A 174 13.00 0.31 3.14
N ILE A 175 12.61 0.23 4.41
CA ILE A 175 13.46 0.46 5.59
C ILE A 175 13.27 -0.71 6.57
N ALA A 176 13.81 -1.86 6.19
CA ALA A 176 13.72 -3.05 7.03
C ALA A 176 14.68 -2.93 8.24
N SER A 177 14.16 -3.22 9.43
CA SER A 177 14.97 -3.29 10.66
C SER A 177 16.07 -4.35 10.52
N GLU A 178 17.13 -4.24 11.32
CA GLU A 178 18.26 -5.17 11.26
C GLU A 178 17.85 -6.65 11.42
N LYS A 179 16.76 -6.90 12.16
CA LYS A 179 16.19 -8.22 12.39
C LYS A 179 15.64 -8.88 11.11
N PHE A 180 15.10 -8.07 10.20
CA PHE A 180 14.40 -8.52 9.00
C PHE A 180 15.19 -8.29 7.72
N ALA A 181 16.08 -7.29 7.71
CA ALA A 181 17.03 -7.08 6.64
C ALA A 181 18.06 -8.22 6.60
N LEU A 182 18.20 -8.85 5.44
CA LEU A 182 19.32 -9.76 5.15
C LEU A 182 20.63 -8.98 5.17
N GLU A 183 21.74 -9.61 5.56
CA GLU A 183 23.07 -8.96 5.62
C GLU A 183 23.47 -8.27 4.30
N GLU A 184 23.12 -8.88 3.16
CA GLU A 184 23.36 -8.30 1.83
C GLU A 184 22.40 -7.13 1.52
N LEU A 185 21.15 -7.19 2.02
CA LEU A 185 20.18 -6.07 2.01
C LEU A 185 20.68 -4.85 2.78
N LYS A 186 21.37 -5.05 3.91
CA LYS A 186 21.91 -3.94 4.71
C LYS A 186 22.88 -3.09 3.91
N LYS A 187 23.81 -3.70 3.16
CA LYS A 187 24.87 -2.95 2.48
C LYS A 187 24.37 -2.00 1.39
N ASN A 188 23.42 -2.43 0.55
CA ASN A 188 22.99 -1.60 -0.59
C ASN A 188 21.81 -0.67 -0.26
N ILE A 189 20.86 -1.09 0.58
CA ILE A 189 19.69 -0.27 0.94
C ILE A 189 20.04 0.70 2.07
N LEU A 190 20.84 0.27 3.04
CA LEU A 190 21.14 1.07 4.21
C LEU A 190 22.44 1.87 4.07
N GLY A 191 23.14 1.80 2.94
CA GLY A 191 24.36 2.57 2.71
C GLY A 191 25.58 2.09 3.49
N GLY A 192 25.70 0.78 3.74
CA GLY A 192 26.80 0.15 4.47
C GLY A 192 26.33 -0.64 5.71
N ASP A 193 27.17 -0.73 6.75
CA ASP A 193 26.88 -1.43 8.02
C ASP A 193 25.86 -0.67 8.91
N ILE A 194 24.97 0.13 8.31
CA ILE A 194 23.97 0.90 9.04
C ILE A 194 22.93 -0.07 9.59
N LYS A 195 22.85 -0.14 10.92
CA LYS A 195 21.86 -0.92 11.65
C LYS A 195 20.64 -0.05 11.91
N ILE A 196 19.48 -0.50 11.46
CA ILE A 196 18.20 0.12 11.83
C ILE A 196 17.70 -0.57 13.11
N PRO A 197 17.78 0.08 14.27
CA PRO A 197 17.16 -0.41 15.49
C PRO A 197 15.64 -0.26 15.41
N ASN A 198 14.93 -0.92 16.33
CA ASN A 198 13.48 -0.81 16.45
C ASN A 198 13.00 0.61 16.83
N ASN A 199 13.84 1.39 17.50
CA ASN A 199 13.59 2.79 17.86
C ASN A 199 14.75 3.65 17.38
N PHE A 200 14.47 4.71 16.62
CA PHE A 200 15.49 5.59 16.04
C PHE A 200 14.95 6.99 15.79
N ASP A 201 15.87 7.94 15.62
CA ASP A 201 15.55 9.26 15.10
C ASP A 201 15.58 9.24 13.57
N LEU A 202 14.43 9.49 12.94
CA LEU A 202 14.28 9.62 11.50
C LEU A 202 14.54 11.06 11.08
N ASN A 203 15.54 11.23 10.22
CA ASN A 203 15.81 12.48 9.53
C ASN A 203 15.19 12.45 8.14
N ILE A 204 14.34 13.43 7.84
CA ILE A 204 13.80 13.63 6.49
C ILE A 204 14.25 15.01 6.03
N ASN A 205 15.17 15.05 5.07
CA ASN A 205 15.67 16.30 4.50
C ASN A 205 15.19 16.42 3.06
N ILE A 206 14.38 17.43 2.79
CA ILE A 206 13.77 17.68 1.49
C ILE A 206 14.36 18.98 0.97
N SER A 207 15.06 18.92 -0.16
CA SER A 207 15.65 20.11 -0.78
C SER A 207 14.83 20.68 -1.94
N SER A 208 13.85 19.93 -2.45
CA SER A 208 13.00 20.45 -3.51
C SER A 208 11.61 19.82 -3.55
N LEU A 209 10.69 20.53 -4.17
CA LEU A 209 9.36 20.06 -4.54
C LEU A 209 9.23 20.19 -6.07
N GLY A 210 8.48 19.32 -6.72
CA GLY A 210 8.31 19.47 -8.15
C GLY A 210 7.59 18.33 -8.84
N ASN A 211 7.45 18.46 -10.16
CA ASN A 211 6.90 17.42 -11.02
C ASN A 211 8.01 16.96 -11.99
N ILE A 212 8.37 15.68 -11.90
CA ILE A 212 9.42 15.07 -12.71
C ILE A 212 9.05 15.07 -14.20
N THR A 213 7.76 14.97 -14.56
CA THR A 213 7.34 14.94 -15.97
C THR A 213 7.39 16.32 -16.63
N GLU A 214 7.26 17.39 -15.85
CA GLU A 214 7.16 18.76 -16.37
C GLU A 214 8.42 19.61 -16.16
N ASN A 215 9.48 19.04 -15.57
CA ASN A 215 10.72 19.74 -15.18
C ASN A 215 10.45 20.99 -14.31
N VAL A 216 9.32 21.02 -13.59
CA VAL A 216 9.02 22.07 -12.61
C VAL A 216 9.69 21.71 -11.30
N LYS A 217 10.55 22.60 -10.80
CA LYS A 217 11.28 22.40 -9.55
C LYS A 217 11.29 23.67 -8.71
N VAL A 218 10.87 23.52 -7.46
CA VAL A 218 10.91 24.54 -6.42
C VAL A 218 11.97 24.13 -5.41
N GLU A 219 13.07 24.86 -5.39
CA GLU A 219 14.12 24.66 -4.37
C GLU A 219 13.64 25.18 -3.00
N GLY A 220 14.07 24.50 -1.95
CA GLY A 220 13.79 24.87 -0.57
C GLY A 220 14.54 24.00 0.42
N ASN A 221 14.15 24.08 1.70
CA ASN A 221 14.79 23.31 2.75
C ASN A 221 13.78 22.95 3.85
N TRP A 222 13.24 21.75 3.78
CA TRP A 222 12.32 21.21 4.78
C TRP A 222 12.98 20.01 5.47
N ASN A 223 13.50 20.25 6.68
CA ASN A 223 14.17 19.22 7.48
C ASN A 223 13.34 18.84 8.70
N PHE A 224 13.12 17.55 8.85
CA PHE A 224 12.40 16.94 9.95
C PHE A 224 13.31 16.01 10.73
N ASN A 225 13.13 15.98 12.05
CA ASN A 225 13.70 14.97 12.92
C ASN A 225 12.56 14.40 13.77
N ILE A 226 12.28 13.11 13.60
CA ILE A 226 11.07 12.46 14.12
C ILE A 226 11.49 11.17 14.84
N PRO A 227 11.17 11.01 16.13
CA PRO A 227 11.41 9.75 16.82
C PRO A 227 10.44 8.68 16.28
N ILE A 228 10.97 7.54 15.86
CA ILE A 228 10.24 6.37 15.36
C ILE A 228 10.37 5.23 16.35
N SER A 229 9.28 4.47 16.49
CA SER A 229 9.19 3.29 17.34
C SER A 229 8.34 2.21 16.70
N ASP A 230 8.70 0.95 16.92
CA ASP A 230 7.94 -0.24 16.51
C ASP A 230 6.89 -0.67 17.54
N GLU A 231 6.68 0.09 18.62
CA GLU A 231 5.82 -0.30 19.75
C GLU A 231 4.39 -0.66 19.35
N LEU A 232 3.84 0.02 18.34
CA LEU A 232 2.48 -0.21 17.85
C LEU A 232 2.33 -1.54 17.09
N VAL A 233 3.41 -2.09 16.55
CA VAL A 233 3.36 -3.28 15.69
C VAL A 233 4.04 -4.50 16.31
N LYS A 234 5.02 -4.32 17.20
CA LYS A 234 5.98 -5.37 17.61
C LYS A 234 5.33 -6.63 18.19
N GLU A 235 4.21 -6.49 18.90
CA GLU A 235 3.50 -7.63 19.52
C GLU A 235 2.77 -8.50 18.49
N ASN A 236 2.49 -7.96 17.31
CA ASN A 236 1.72 -8.59 16.24
C ASN A 236 2.60 -9.06 15.08
N ILE A 237 3.92 -8.94 15.19
CA ILE A 237 4.85 -9.45 14.18
C ILE A 237 5.02 -10.96 14.39
N LYS A 238 4.71 -11.74 13.35
CA LYS A 238 4.87 -13.19 13.33
C LYS A 238 5.81 -13.61 12.22
N GLU A 239 6.73 -14.50 12.53
CA GLU A 239 7.70 -15.05 11.60
C GLU A 239 7.53 -16.56 11.47
N GLN A 240 7.70 -17.06 10.26
CA GLN A 240 7.70 -18.48 9.97
C GLN A 240 8.82 -18.79 8.98
N ASN A 241 9.80 -19.57 9.41
CA ASN A 241 10.80 -20.11 8.49
C ASN A 241 10.11 -21.15 7.60
N LEU A 242 10.32 -21.01 6.30
CA LEU A 242 9.73 -21.89 5.29
C LEU A 242 10.77 -22.93 4.86
N ASN A 243 11.95 -22.48 4.42
CA ASN A 243 13.04 -23.30 3.87
C ASN A 243 12.52 -24.32 2.84
N ILE A 244 11.68 -23.85 1.92
CA ILE A 244 11.06 -24.69 0.88
C ILE A 244 11.84 -24.50 -0.41
N ASP A 245 12.56 -25.54 -0.82
CA ASP A 245 13.21 -25.61 -2.13
C ASP A 245 12.17 -25.98 -3.19
N LEU A 246 12.05 -25.14 -4.23
CA LEU A 246 11.15 -25.37 -5.37
C LEU A 246 11.82 -26.17 -6.49
N GLY A 247 13.03 -26.72 -6.27
CA GLY A 247 13.97 -27.25 -7.26
C GLY A 247 13.50 -28.32 -8.25
N ASP A 248 12.36 -28.98 -8.02
CA ASP A 248 11.73 -29.87 -9.01
C ASP A 248 10.97 -29.09 -10.11
N GLU A 249 10.56 -27.85 -9.81
CA GLU A 249 9.62 -27.06 -10.60
C GLU A 249 10.19 -25.67 -10.96
N LEU A 250 11.06 -25.12 -10.11
CA LEU A 250 11.82 -23.89 -10.29
C LEU A 250 13.23 -24.07 -9.72
N LYS A 251 14.15 -24.53 -10.58
CA LYS A 251 15.53 -24.81 -10.18
C LYS A 251 16.20 -23.55 -9.60
N GLY A 252 16.73 -23.68 -8.39
CA GLY A 252 17.47 -22.61 -7.72
C GLY A 252 16.62 -21.64 -6.91
N VAL A 253 15.31 -21.84 -6.80
CA VAL A 253 14.42 -20.97 -6.02
C VAL A 253 14.10 -21.60 -4.65
N GLU A 254 14.37 -20.86 -3.59
CA GLU A 254 14.07 -21.24 -2.19
C GLU A 254 13.19 -20.18 -1.53
N LEU A 255 12.06 -20.60 -0.95
CA LEU A 255 11.27 -19.77 -0.06
C LEU A 255 11.87 -19.85 1.35
N ASN A 256 12.45 -18.76 1.83
CA ASN A 256 13.19 -18.75 3.09
C ASN A 256 12.26 -18.52 4.28
N LYS A 257 11.47 -17.44 4.24
CA LYS A 257 10.72 -16.94 5.40
C LYS A 257 9.46 -16.21 5.00
N LEU A 258 8.40 -16.39 5.78
CA LEU A 258 7.20 -15.57 5.77
C LEU A 258 7.18 -14.68 7.01
N ILE A 259 7.05 -13.37 6.82
CA ILE A 259 6.93 -12.38 7.89
C ILE A 259 5.56 -11.72 7.77
N LYS A 260 4.81 -11.67 8.86
CA LYS A 260 3.50 -11.02 8.93
C LYS A 260 3.58 -9.90 9.94
N THR A 261 3.21 -8.69 9.53
CA THR A 261 3.00 -7.53 10.38
C THR A 261 1.53 -7.14 10.28
N PRO A 262 1.05 -6.21 11.13
CA PRO A 262 -0.32 -5.73 11.01
C PRO A 262 -0.67 -5.01 9.71
N ILE A 263 0.32 -4.61 8.91
CA ILE A 263 0.11 -3.85 7.68
C ILE A 263 0.80 -4.46 6.45
N ASN A 264 1.59 -5.53 6.61
CA ASN A 264 2.29 -6.18 5.51
C ASN A 264 2.40 -7.70 5.71
N THR A 265 2.47 -8.42 4.60
CA THR A 265 2.96 -9.80 4.53
C THR A 265 4.17 -9.84 3.62
N VAL A 266 5.32 -10.32 4.09
CA VAL A 266 6.56 -10.39 3.31
C VAL A 266 7.00 -11.83 3.12
N LEU A 267 7.22 -12.22 1.87
CA LEU A 267 7.81 -13.49 1.48
C LEU A 267 9.27 -13.25 1.06
N GLN A 268 10.22 -13.79 1.83
CA GLN A 268 11.65 -13.73 1.53
C GLN A 268 12.05 -14.95 0.70
N VAL A 269 12.68 -14.69 -0.45
CA VAL A 269 13.02 -15.69 -1.47
C VAL A 269 14.49 -15.56 -1.86
N THR A 270 15.16 -16.69 -2.02
CA THR A 270 16.49 -16.78 -2.63
C THR A 270 16.37 -17.42 -3.99
N GLU A 271 17.00 -16.82 -4.99
CA GLU A 271 17.07 -17.33 -6.35
C GLU A 271 18.55 -17.51 -6.72
N THR A 272 18.98 -18.71 -7.05
CA THR A 272 20.31 -19.00 -7.59
C THR A 272 20.19 -19.07 -9.11
N ARG A 273 20.52 -17.97 -9.80
CA ARG A 273 20.29 -17.79 -11.23
C ARG A 273 21.58 -17.91 -12.05
N ASP A 274 21.47 -18.55 -13.21
CA ASP A 274 22.16 -18.06 -14.41
C ASP A 274 21.28 -16.95 -14.97
N LEU A 275 21.85 -15.75 -15.18
CA LEU A 275 21.13 -14.49 -15.46
C LEU A 275 20.31 -14.47 -16.78
N HIS A 276 20.14 -15.62 -17.45
CA HIS A 276 19.54 -15.73 -18.79
C HIS A 276 18.17 -16.42 -18.86
N ASP A 277 17.68 -17.09 -17.80
CA ASP A 277 16.51 -17.98 -17.94
C ASP A 277 15.19 -17.50 -17.29
N TYR A 278 15.18 -16.45 -16.45
CA TYR A 278 13.96 -16.03 -15.75
C TYR A 278 13.65 -14.54 -15.93
N ASN A 279 12.72 -14.27 -16.84
CA ASN A 279 12.32 -12.92 -17.26
C ASN A 279 11.57 -12.08 -16.20
N ASN A 280 11.12 -12.66 -15.08
CA ASN A 280 10.78 -12.03 -13.78
C ASN A 280 9.97 -13.04 -12.95
N LEU A 281 10.46 -13.46 -11.77
CA LEU A 281 9.71 -14.33 -10.85
C LEU A 281 8.80 -13.47 -9.97
N SER A 282 7.60 -13.95 -9.69
CA SER A 282 6.70 -13.33 -8.72
C SER A 282 5.73 -14.37 -8.14
N PHE A 283 4.87 -13.95 -7.21
CA PHE A 283 3.98 -14.83 -6.46
C PHE A 283 2.59 -14.25 -6.33
N VAL A 284 1.58 -15.11 -6.41
CA VAL A 284 0.18 -14.81 -6.07
C VAL A 284 -0.14 -15.50 -4.75
N ILE A 285 -0.71 -14.76 -3.79
CA ILE A 285 -1.04 -15.30 -2.47
C ILE A 285 -2.53 -15.18 -2.21
N PHE A 286 -3.14 -16.29 -1.79
CA PHE A 286 -4.52 -16.35 -1.31
C PHE A 286 -4.57 -16.87 0.11
N ASP A 287 -5.60 -16.53 0.86
CA ASP A 287 -5.91 -17.20 2.12
C ASP A 287 -6.85 -18.41 1.96
N ASP A 288 -7.18 -19.07 3.08
CA ASP A 288 -8.09 -20.22 3.14
C ASP A 288 -9.54 -19.91 2.76
N LYS A 289 -9.91 -18.63 2.63
CA LYS A 289 -11.22 -18.19 2.13
C LYS A 289 -11.16 -17.72 0.68
N GLY A 290 -10.01 -17.89 0.03
CA GLY A 290 -9.78 -17.51 -1.35
C GLY A 290 -9.61 -16.01 -1.57
N ARG A 291 -9.40 -15.22 -0.51
CA ARG A 291 -9.15 -13.77 -0.66
C ARG A 291 -7.71 -13.56 -1.13
N TYR A 292 -7.56 -12.80 -2.20
CA TYR A 292 -6.26 -12.39 -2.71
C TYR A 292 -5.58 -11.41 -1.74
N LEU A 293 -4.30 -11.63 -1.47
CA LEU A 293 -3.42 -10.67 -0.83
C LEU A 293 -2.70 -9.92 -1.96
N TYR A 294 -3.13 -8.69 -2.26
CA TYR A 294 -2.56 -7.95 -3.38
C TYR A 294 -1.08 -7.68 -3.18
N SER A 295 -0.34 -7.73 -4.28
CA SER A 295 1.08 -7.43 -4.34
C SER A 295 1.30 -5.94 -4.12
N LYS A 296 2.20 -5.59 -3.21
CA LYS A 296 2.70 -4.23 -3.01
C LYS A 296 3.98 -4.06 -3.82
N SER A 297 5.10 -3.84 -3.13
CA SER A 297 6.43 -3.70 -3.69
C SER A 297 7.24 -4.99 -3.55
N GLY A 298 8.34 -5.05 -4.30
CA GLY A 298 9.38 -6.06 -4.12
C GLY A 298 10.73 -5.37 -4.01
N THR A 299 11.58 -5.83 -3.11
CA THR A 299 12.97 -5.35 -3.01
C THR A 299 13.93 -6.52 -3.14
N GLY A 300 14.73 -6.50 -4.21
CA GLY A 300 15.70 -7.54 -4.53
C GLY A 300 17.13 -7.00 -4.54
N ILE A 301 18.08 -7.85 -4.14
CA ILE A 301 19.52 -7.62 -4.31
C ILE A 301 20.17 -8.91 -4.74
N GLY A 302 21.04 -8.83 -5.74
CA GLY A 302 21.87 -9.97 -6.10
C GLY A 302 23.29 -9.59 -6.49
N ASP A 303 24.13 -10.61 -6.58
CA ASP A 303 25.50 -10.51 -7.07
C ASP A 303 25.48 -10.28 -8.59
N ILE A 304 25.86 -9.08 -9.04
CA ILE A 304 25.92 -8.70 -10.47
C ILE A 304 27.21 -9.27 -11.11
N GLU A 305 28.20 -9.69 -10.33
CA GLU A 305 29.57 -9.92 -10.84
C GLU A 305 29.84 -11.37 -11.31
N LYS A 306 28.94 -12.33 -11.05
CA LYS A 306 29.16 -13.75 -11.40
C LYS A 306 28.04 -14.28 -12.29
N ASN A 307 28.37 -14.44 -13.58
CA ASN A 307 27.45 -14.96 -14.60
C ASN A 307 26.96 -16.40 -14.33
N GLU A 308 27.64 -17.17 -13.46
CA GLU A 308 27.24 -18.52 -13.05
C GLU A 308 27.02 -18.57 -11.53
N ASN A 309 25.86 -19.09 -11.09
CA ASN A 309 25.44 -19.20 -9.69
C ASN A 309 25.26 -17.87 -8.93
N SER A 310 24.85 -16.79 -9.62
CA SER A 310 24.46 -15.55 -8.94
C SER A 310 23.33 -15.83 -7.95
N LYS A 311 23.39 -15.25 -6.75
CA LYS A 311 22.30 -15.30 -5.78
C LYS A 311 21.58 -13.97 -5.76
N LEU A 312 20.27 -14.02 -5.97
CA LEU A 312 19.34 -12.91 -5.82
C LEU A 312 18.48 -13.19 -4.60
N PHE A 313 18.47 -12.25 -3.67
CA PHE A 313 17.62 -12.27 -2.49
C PHE A 313 16.53 -11.23 -2.66
N THR A 314 15.28 -11.67 -2.65
CA THR A 314 14.12 -10.79 -2.89
C THR A 314 13.12 -10.91 -1.75
N SER A 315 12.66 -9.76 -1.24
CA SER A 315 11.51 -9.66 -0.35
C SER A 315 10.32 -9.17 -1.18
N TYR A 316 9.29 -10.02 -1.31
CA TYR A 316 8.03 -9.68 -1.97
C TYR A 316 7.01 -9.28 -0.90
N SER A 317 6.51 -8.05 -0.95
CA SER A 317 5.55 -7.49 -0.01
C SER A 317 4.12 -7.59 -0.56
N PHE A 318 3.18 -7.94 0.31
CA PHE A 318 1.75 -8.11 0.02
C PHE A 318 0.91 -7.46 1.12
N LYS A 319 -0.41 -7.37 0.88
CA LYS A 319 -1.40 -7.05 1.93
C LYS A 319 -1.17 -7.90 3.18
N GLU A 320 -1.41 -7.31 4.34
CA GLU A 320 -1.53 -8.01 5.61
C GLU A 320 -2.52 -9.17 5.52
N VAL A 321 -2.20 -10.25 6.24
CA VAL A 321 -3.10 -11.39 6.39
C VAL A 321 -4.32 -10.97 7.22
N TYR A 322 -5.52 -11.29 6.74
CA TYR A 322 -6.75 -11.08 7.52
C TYR A 322 -6.74 -11.90 8.82
N ASP A 323 -7.23 -11.30 9.92
CA ASP A 323 -7.20 -11.90 11.27
C ASP A 323 -7.86 -13.29 11.36
N ASP A 324 -8.84 -13.56 10.50
CA ASP A 324 -9.61 -14.80 10.47
C ASP A 324 -9.01 -15.86 9.54
N SER A 325 -7.86 -15.60 8.91
CA SER A 325 -7.19 -16.54 7.98
C SER A 325 -6.40 -17.63 8.72
N LYS A 326 -6.50 -18.86 8.24
CA LYS A 326 -5.89 -20.05 8.86
C LYS A 326 -4.71 -20.61 8.08
N SER A 327 -4.69 -20.42 6.77
CA SER A 327 -3.58 -20.83 5.90
C SER A 327 -3.47 -19.88 4.70
N LEU A 328 -2.30 -19.87 4.07
CA LEU A 328 -2.06 -19.21 2.79
C LEU A 328 -1.77 -20.24 1.70
N THR A 329 -2.17 -19.93 0.48
CA THR A 329 -1.80 -20.63 -0.75
C THR A 329 -0.94 -19.68 -1.58
N ILE A 330 0.32 -20.04 -1.80
CA ILE A 330 1.30 -19.28 -2.57
C ILE A 330 1.47 -19.96 -3.93
N ILE A 331 1.31 -19.21 -5.01
CA ILE A 331 1.44 -19.70 -6.39
C ILE A 331 2.58 -18.93 -7.06
N PRO A 332 3.71 -19.58 -7.39
CA PRO A 332 4.77 -18.95 -8.16
C PRO A 332 4.33 -18.70 -9.60
N TYR A 333 4.79 -17.62 -10.20
CA TYR A 333 4.63 -17.38 -11.63
C TYR A 333 5.84 -16.66 -12.23
N ILE A 334 6.11 -16.96 -13.49
CA ILE A 334 7.12 -16.26 -14.29
C ILE A 334 6.38 -15.33 -15.25
N GLN A 335 6.77 -14.06 -15.22
CA GLN A 335 6.43 -13.12 -16.26
C GLN A 335 7.50 -13.19 -17.35
N ARG A 336 7.11 -13.56 -18.57
CA ARG A 336 7.97 -13.51 -19.74
C ARG A 336 7.90 -12.11 -20.35
N GLU A 337 9.04 -11.52 -20.70
CA GLU A 337 9.04 -10.26 -21.45
C GLU A 337 8.24 -10.43 -22.74
N ASN A 338 7.46 -9.41 -23.09
CA ASN A 338 6.60 -9.44 -24.26
C ASN A 338 7.44 -9.73 -25.53
N MET A 339 7.22 -10.88 -26.16
CA MET A 339 7.73 -11.17 -27.51
C MET A 339 7.15 -10.22 -28.59
N ASN A 340 6.26 -9.30 -28.20
CA ASN A 340 5.63 -8.31 -29.06
C ASN A 340 6.34 -6.94 -29.10
N LYS A 341 7.57 -6.81 -28.59
CA LYS A 341 8.45 -5.69 -28.99
C LYS A 341 8.87 -5.88 -30.45
N LYS A 342 7.99 -5.53 -31.38
CA LYS A 342 8.40 -5.16 -32.74
C LYS A 342 8.90 -3.72 -32.67
N ASP A 343 10.17 -3.54 -33.03
CA ASP A 343 10.87 -2.32 -33.47
C ASP A 343 10.50 -1.00 -32.80
N ASP A 344 11.48 -0.33 -32.16
CA ASP A 344 11.75 1.13 -32.02
C ASP A 344 10.60 2.15 -31.99
N SER A 345 9.37 1.69 -31.80
CA SER A 345 8.15 2.47 -31.77
C SER A 345 7.68 2.46 -30.33
N ASN A 346 7.55 3.65 -29.75
CA ASN A 346 6.96 3.87 -28.43
C ASN A 346 5.43 3.55 -28.42
N GLU A 347 4.95 2.64 -29.28
CA GLU A 347 3.55 2.23 -29.28
C GLU A 347 3.31 1.22 -28.16
N VAL A 348 2.55 1.65 -27.15
CA VAL A 348 2.00 0.78 -26.12
C VAL A 348 1.01 -0.17 -26.80
N THR A 349 1.43 -1.42 -27.02
CA THR A 349 0.54 -2.48 -27.51
C THR A 349 -0.27 -3.04 -26.36
N PHE A 350 -1.58 -2.81 -26.38
CA PHE A 350 -2.51 -3.45 -25.45
C PHE A 350 -2.53 -4.97 -25.70
N PRO A 351 -2.70 -5.79 -24.64
CA PRO A 351 -2.84 -7.23 -24.81
C PRO A 351 -4.02 -7.54 -25.73
N LYS A 352 -3.84 -8.51 -26.62
CA LYS A 352 -4.88 -8.94 -27.57
C LYS A 352 -6.12 -9.40 -26.81
N GLU A 353 -7.31 -8.99 -27.25
CA GLU A 353 -8.56 -9.47 -26.66
C GLU A 353 -9.06 -10.76 -27.32
N PHE A 354 -9.61 -11.67 -26.51
CA PHE A 354 -10.40 -12.82 -26.95
C PHE A 354 -11.87 -12.60 -26.58
N LYS A 355 -12.77 -12.95 -27.50
CA LYS A 355 -14.21 -12.76 -27.31
C LYS A 355 -14.92 -14.06 -27.60
N GLU A 356 -15.75 -14.52 -26.67
CA GLU A 356 -16.55 -15.73 -26.84
C GLU A 356 -17.97 -15.52 -26.36
N LYS A 357 -18.92 -16.13 -27.07
CA LYS A 357 -20.33 -16.07 -26.67
C LYS A 357 -20.51 -16.86 -25.37
N LEU A 358 -21.03 -16.20 -24.34
CA LEU A 358 -21.19 -16.81 -23.03
C LEU A 358 -22.36 -17.81 -23.03
N ASN A 359 -22.10 -19.03 -22.58
CA ASN A 359 -23.11 -20.05 -22.35
C ASN A 359 -23.58 -19.99 -20.89
N LEU A 360 -24.71 -19.32 -20.61
CA LEU A 360 -25.20 -19.16 -19.24
C LEU A 360 -25.58 -20.49 -18.55
N ASN A 361 -25.91 -21.52 -19.33
CA ASN A 361 -26.39 -22.81 -18.82
C ASN A 361 -25.35 -23.93 -18.94
N GLY A 362 -24.09 -23.60 -19.21
CA GLY A 362 -23.05 -24.59 -19.40
C GLY A 362 -21.65 -23.99 -19.43
N GLU A 363 -20.72 -24.76 -19.98
CA GLU A 363 -19.32 -24.33 -20.06
C GLU A 363 -19.09 -23.44 -21.29
N THR A 364 -18.15 -22.51 -21.16
CA THR A 364 -17.63 -21.69 -22.28
C THR A 364 -16.12 -21.85 -22.32
N GLU A 365 -15.57 -22.35 -23.43
CA GLU A 365 -14.12 -22.46 -23.64
C GLU A 365 -13.60 -21.25 -24.40
N ILE A 366 -12.52 -20.67 -23.90
CA ILE A 366 -11.82 -19.56 -24.53
C ILE A 366 -10.50 -20.08 -25.05
N LYS A 367 -10.24 -19.90 -26.34
CA LYS A 367 -9.06 -20.44 -27.02
C LYS A 367 -8.18 -19.32 -27.55
N LEU A 368 -6.87 -19.54 -27.44
CA LEU A 368 -5.86 -18.76 -28.14
C LEU A 368 -5.94 -19.04 -29.65
N ASP A 369 -5.27 -18.21 -30.47
CA ASP A 369 -5.23 -18.39 -31.93
C ASP A 369 -4.64 -19.74 -32.36
N ASN A 370 -3.75 -20.31 -31.55
CA ASN A 370 -3.14 -21.61 -31.77
C ASN A 370 -4.08 -22.78 -31.40
N GLY A 371 -5.30 -22.50 -30.94
CA GLY A 371 -6.30 -23.49 -30.54
C GLY A 371 -6.17 -24.00 -29.11
N GLU A 372 -5.14 -23.60 -28.35
CA GLU A 372 -5.01 -23.97 -26.95
C GLU A 372 -6.08 -23.30 -26.09
N ILE A 373 -6.60 -24.02 -25.10
CA ILE A 373 -7.54 -23.46 -24.13
C ILE A 373 -6.79 -22.48 -23.23
N TYR A 374 -7.20 -21.21 -23.30
CA TYR A 374 -6.71 -20.11 -22.47
C TYR A 374 -7.38 -20.12 -21.09
N SER A 375 -8.71 -20.18 -21.10
CA SER A 375 -9.54 -20.18 -19.91
C SER A 375 -10.86 -20.89 -20.22
N LYS A 376 -11.52 -21.39 -19.18
CA LYS A 376 -12.80 -22.08 -19.31
C LYS A 376 -13.76 -21.58 -18.24
N ILE A 377 -14.86 -20.96 -18.64
CA ILE A 377 -15.98 -20.69 -17.72
C ILE A 377 -16.66 -22.02 -17.43
N LYS A 378 -16.66 -22.41 -16.16
CA LYS A 378 -17.18 -23.69 -15.67
C LYS A 378 -18.64 -23.60 -15.27
N LYS A 379 -19.01 -22.49 -14.64
CA LYS A 379 -20.31 -22.32 -14.01
C LYS A 379 -20.60 -20.84 -13.85
N ILE A 380 -21.89 -20.49 -13.97
CA ILE A 380 -22.40 -19.14 -13.77
C ILE A 380 -23.52 -19.22 -12.74
N GLU A 381 -23.52 -18.33 -11.76
CA GLU A 381 -24.54 -18.29 -10.71
C GLU A 381 -25.04 -16.86 -10.49
N SER A 382 -26.34 -16.68 -10.33
CA SER A 382 -26.88 -15.45 -9.76
C SER A 382 -26.49 -15.36 -8.28
N VAL A 383 -26.00 -14.20 -7.85
CA VAL A 383 -25.65 -13.87 -6.47
C VAL A 383 -26.38 -12.59 -6.06
N GLU A 384 -26.43 -12.29 -4.77
CA GLU A 384 -27.19 -11.14 -4.24
C GLU A 384 -26.85 -9.80 -4.93
N LYS A 385 -25.61 -9.65 -5.41
CA LYS A 385 -25.11 -8.46 -6.09
C LYS A 385 -24.70 -8.74 -7.55
N GLY A 386 -25.49 -9.51 -8.28
CA GLY A 386 -25.33 -9.72 -9.72
C GLY A 386 -24.98 -11.16 -10.08
N THR A 387 -23.90 -11.38 -10.82
CA THR A 387 -23.55 -12.70 -11.38
C THR A 387 -22.13 -13.11 -11.05
N ARG A 388 -21.95 -14.36 -10.63
CA ARG A 388 -20.64 -14.98 -10.39
C ARG A 388 -20.25 -15.89 -11.55
N LEU A 389 -19.07 -15.67 -12.11
CA LEU A 389 -18.45 -16.54 -13.11
C LEU A 389 -17.33 -17.35 -12.46
N TYR A 390 -17.53 -18.66 -12.38
CA TYR A 390 -16.46 -19.61 -12.04
C TYR A 390 -15.68 -19.94 -13.30
N TYR A 391 -14.36 -19.84 -13.22
CA TYR A 391 -13.47 -20.14 -14.34
C TYR A 391 -12.26 -20.95 -13.90
N GLU A 392 -11.76 -21.74 -14.84
CA GLU A 392 -10.53 -22.51 -14.71
C GLU A 392 -9.53 -22.00 -15.75
N SER A 393 -8.31 -21.67 -15.34
CA SER A 393 -7.26 -21.25 -16.26
C SER A 393 -5.89 -21.76 -15.86
N LYS A 394 -5.12 -22.23 -16.86
CA LYS A 394 -3.69 -22.54 -16.69
C LYS A 394 -2.83 -21.30 -16.42
N TYR A 395 -3.37 -20.10 -16.63
CA TYR A 395 -2.72 -18.81 -16.37
C TYR A 395 -3.17 -18.19 -15.03
N SER A 396 -3.82 -18.96 -14.14
CA SER A 396 -4.26 -18.48 -12.81
C SER A 396 -5.16 -17.24 -12.92
N ILE A 397 -4.96 -16.24 -12.05
CA ILE A 397 -5.65 -14.95 -12.03
C ILE A 397 -5.57 -14.19 -13.36
N TYR A 398 -4.55 -14.45 -14.17
CA TYR A 398 -4.34 -13.73 -15.42
C TYR A 398 -5.28 -14.20 -16.52
N GLY A 399 -5.83 -15.42 -16.41
CA GLY A 399 -6.85 -15.96 -17.30
C GLY A 399 -8.28 -15.61 -16.90
N ALA A 400 -8.48 -14.55 -16.11
CA ALA A 400 -9.81 -14.12 -15.69
C ALA A 400 -10.56 -13.34 -16.78
N PRO A 401 -11.90 -13.39 -16.78
CA PRO A 401 -12.73 -12.50 -17.59
C PRO A 401 -12.37 -11.04 -17.34
N SER A 402 -12.09 -10.29 -18.40
CA SER A 402 -11.81 -8.86 -18.31
C SER A 402 -13.10 -8.06 -18.16
N TYR A 403 -14.13 -8.38 -18.98
CA TYR A 403 -15.46 -7.77 -18.92
C TYR A 403 -16.46 -8.59 -19.72
N ILE A 404 -17.74 -8.23 -19.62
CA ILE A 404 -18.84 -8.83 -20.39
C ILE A 404 -19.48 -7.76 -21.27
N ILE A 405 -19.88 -8.13 -22.49
CA ILE A 405 -20.65 -7.28 -23.39
C ILE A 405 -22.08 -7.82 -23.44
N ASN A 406 -23.06 -6.97 -23.17
CA ASN A 406 -24.44 -7.24 -23.51
C ASN A 406 -24.63 -6.99 -25.02
N ASN A 407 -24.90 -8.05 -25.79
CA ASN A 407 -24.97 -7.95 -27.24
C ASN A 407 -26.26 -7.26 -27.75
N GLU A 408 -27.27 -7.05 -26.89
CA GLU A 408 -28.48 -6.31 -27.25
C GLU A 408 -28.27 -4.80 -27.12
N THR A 409 -27.62 -4.37 -26.05
CA THR A 409 -27.43 -2.94 -25.73
C THR A 409 -26.06 -2.41 -26.18
N GLY A 410 -25.08 -3.29 -26.39
CA GLY A 410 -23.67 -2.93 -26.59
C GLY A 410 -22.96 -2.49 -25.31
N GLU A 411 -23.61 -2.62 -24.15
CA GLU A 411 -23.08 -2.17 -22.87
C GLU A 411 -21.92 -3.07 -22.39
N LYS A 412 -20.90 -2.41 -21.83
CA LYS A 412 -19.75 -3.05 -21.20
C LYS A 412 -20.00 -3.19 -19.70
N ILE A 413 -20.11 -4.43 -19.24
CA ILE A 413 -20.29 -4.79 -17.84
C ILE A 413 -18.91 -5.19 -17.30
N GLU A 414 -18.33 -4.32 -16.47
CA GLU A 414 -17.05 -4.58 -15.80
C GLU A 414 -17.28 -5.51 -14.60
N PRO A 415 -16.28 -6.35 -14.23
CA PRO A 415 -16.33 -7.09 -12.98
C PRO A 415 -16.43 -6.12 -11.80
N ILE A 416 -17.07 -6.56 -10.72
CA ILE A 416 -17.12 -5.81 -9.47
C ILE A 416 -15.69 -5.59 -9.00
N GLY A 417 -15.28 -4.33 -8.91
CA GLY A 417 -13.95 -3.92 -8.51
C GLY A 417 -13.78 -2.41 -8.43
N ASN A 418 -12.72 -1.97 -7.74
CA ASN A 418 -12.48 -0.56 -7.49
C ASN A 418 -11.83 0.09 -8.74
N LYS A 419 -12.20 1.34 -9.06
CA LYS A 419 -11.83 2.03 -10.32
C LYS A 419 -10.32 2.27 -10.52
N GLU A 420 -9.50 1.99 -9.52
CA GLU A 420 -8.07 2.30 -9.46
C GLU A 420 -7.18 1.05 -9.38
N GLY A 421 -7.76 -0.13 -9.17
CA GLY A 421 -7.05 -1.41 -9.01
C GLY A 421 -7.23 -2.33 -10.21
N GLY A 422 -6.24 -3.18 -10.47
CA GLY A 422 -6.30 -4.13 -11.57
C GLY A 422 -7.42 -5.16 -11.38
N TYR A 423 -8.02 -5.67 -12.46
CA TYR A 423 -9.12 -6.65 -12.41
C TYR A 423 -8.80 -7.93 -11.61
N THR A 424 -7.52 -8.20 -11.33
CA THR A 424 -7.05 -9.37 -10.58
C THR A 424 -7.45 -9.39 -9.11
N GLU A 425 -7.83 -8.25 -8.54
CA GLU A 425 -8.04 -8.09 -7.09
C GLU A 425 -9.33 -8.71 -6.57
N ASN A 426 -10.36 -8.79 -7.42
CA ASN A 426 -11.67 -9.34 -7.08
C ASN A 426 -11.80 -10.81 -7.42
N ILE A 427 -10.73 -11.40 -7.93
CA ILE A 427 -10.64 -12.82 -8.19
C ILE A 427 -10.53 -13.55 -6.86
N LYS A 428 -11.39 -14.54 -6.68
CA LYS A 428 -11.39 -15.41 -5.52
C LYS A 428 -10.91 -16.79 -5.90
N TYR A 429 -9.94 -17.28 -5.15
CA TYR A 429 -9.43 -18.63 -5.31
C TYR A 429 -10.41 -19.66 -4.75
N VAL A 430 -10.64 -20.74 -5.49
CA VAL A 430 -11.48 -21.86 -5.05
C VAL A 430 -10.60 -23.03 -4.67
N SER A 431 -9.95 -23.66 -5.65
CA SER A 431 -9.01 -24.76 -5.47
C SER A 431 -8.30 -25.10 -6.79
N GLY A 432 -7.10 -25.66 -6.73
CA GLY A 432 -6.34 -26.02 -7.94
C GLY A 432 -6.14 -24.81 -8.86
N ASN A 433 -6.74 -24.85 -10.05
CA ASN A 433 -6.74 -23.78 -11.05
C ASN A 433 -8.11 -23.10 -11.21
N GLU A 434 -9.03 -23.32 -10.25
CA GLU A 434 -10.38 -22.78 -10.25
C GLU A 434 -10.48 -21.51 -9.41
N PHE A 435 -11.15 -20.52 -9.98
CA PHE A 435 -11.36 -19.20 -9.42
C PHE A 435 -12.78 -18.73 -9.73
N TYR A 436 -13.21 -17.65 -9.09
CA TYR A 436 -14.39 -16.92 -9.53
C TYR A 436 -14.20 -15.41 -9.49
N VAL A 437 -15.02 -14.72 -10.30
CA VAL A 437 -15.14 -13.26 -10.33
C VAL A 437 -16.62 -12.89 -10.37
N ASP A 438 -16.99 -11.82 -9.68
CA ASP A 438 -18.36 -11.33 -9.59
C ASP A 438 -18.56 -10.11 -10.50
N PHE A 439 -19.74 -10.00 -11.11
CA PHE A 439 -20.20 -8.91 -11.96
C PHE A 439 -21.46 -8.28 -11.33
N PRO A 440 -21.64 -6.95 -11.44
CA PRO A 440 -22.68 -6.22 -10.70
C PRO A 440 -24.10 -6.48 -11.21
N GLU A 441 -24.24 -7.05 -12.40
CA GLU A 441 -25.53 -7.27 -13.07
C GLU A 441 -25.89 -8.74 -13.12
N GLU A 442 -27.19 -9.03 -12.98
CA GLU A 442 -27.72 -10.38 -13.24
C GLU A 442 -27.78 -10.60 -14.76
N LEU A 443 -27.11 -11.64 -15.24
CA LEU A 443 -27.12 -12.00 -16.66
C LEU A 443 -28.38 -12.83 -16.97
N ILE A 444 -29.34 -12.23 -17.66
CA ILE A 444 -30.60 -12.88 -18.04
C ILE A 444 -30.63 -13.07 -19.57
N GLY A 445 -30.99 -14.26 -20.04
CA GLY A 445 -31.06 -14.60 -21.48
C GLY A 445 -29.80 -15.30 -21.99
N ASN A 446 -29.51 -15.24 -23.29
CA ASN A 446 -28.34 -15.92 -23.89
C ASN A 446 -27.56 -15.02 -24.85
N ASN A 447 -27.55 -13.71 -24.59
CA ASN A 447 -26.99 -12.73 -25.52
C ASN A 447 -25.86 -11.90 -24.91
N TYR A 448 -24.91 -12.59 -24.26
CA TYR A 448 -23.70 -11.98 -23.70
C TYR A 448 -22.45 -12.54 -24.37
N THR A 449 -21.45 -11.70 -24.49
CA THR A 449 -20.10 -12.08 -24.94
C THR A 449 -19.14 -11.79 -23.80
N VAL A 450 -18.36 -12.79 -23.38
CA VAL A 450 -17.30 -12.60 -22.40
C VAL A 450 -16.00 -12.23 -23.12
N VAL A 451 -15.28 -11.27 -22.56
CA VAL A 451 -14.01 -10.78 -23.11
C VAL A 451 -12.88 -11.07 -22.15
N PHE A 452 -11.75 -11.53 -22.69
CA PHE A 452 -10.50 -11.78 -21.99
C PHE A 452 -9.38 -11.00 -22.64
N SER A 453 -8.37 -10.62 -21.85
CA SER A 453 -7.12 -10.02 -22.33
C SER A 453 -6.03 -11.08 -22.34
N ASP A 454 -5.27 -11.20 -23.43
CA ASP A 454 -4.16 -12.14 -23.53
C ASP A 454 -3.04 -11.76 -22.57
N ARG A 455 -2.98 -12.52 -21.48
CA ARG A 455 -1.92 -12.47 -20.48
C ARG A 455 -1.13 -13.77 -20.42
N SER A 456 -1.03 -14.49 -21.54
CA SER A 456 -0.28 -15.75 -21.64
C SER A 456 1.22 -15.60 -21.34
N ASN A 457 1.73 -14.37 -21.28
CA ASN A 457 3.07 -14.07 -20.80
C ASN A 457 3.25 -14.22 -19.28
N TYR A 458 2.17 -14.39 -18.51
CA TYR A 458 2.22 -14.72 -17.09
C TYR A 458 1.91 -16.20 -16.90
N GLU A 459 2.94 -17.00 -16.69
CA GLU A 459 2.81 -18.45 -16.56
C GLU A 459 3.02 -18.89 -15.11
N PRO A 460 2.01 -19.49 -14.45
CA PRO A 460 2.21 -20.19 -13.20
C PRO A 460 3.28 -21.27 -13.36
N CYS A 461 4.18 -21.36 -12.40
CA CYS A 461 5.25 -22.33 -12.40
C CYS A 461 5.25 -23.12 -11.10
N GLY A 462 5.35 -24.44 -11.23
CA GLY A 462 5.24 -25.36 -10.11
C GLY A 462 3.85 -25.48 -9.48
N LYS A 463 3.81 -26.17 -8.36
CA LYS A 463 2.64 -26.43 -7.53
C LYS A 463 2.42 -25.27 -6.59
N SER A 464 1.14 -25.04 -6.29
CA SER A 464 0.76 -24.17 -5.20
C SER A 464 1.31 -24.68 -3.86
N ILE A 465 1.97 -23.81 -3.10
CA ILE A 465 2.49 -24.10 -1.78
C ILE A 465 1.47 -23.67 -0.73
N LYS A 466 1.08 -24.57 0.16
CA LYS A 466 0.17 -24.27 1.27
C LYS A 466 0.94 -24.07 2.57
N ILE A 467 0.74 -22.93 3.22
CA ILE A 467 1.38 -22.55 4.48
C ILE A 467 0.31 -22.41 5.58
N ASP A 468 0.39 -23.22 6.62
CA ASP A 468 -0.47 -23.05 7.81
C ASP A 468 0.01 -21.88 8.67
N LEU A 469 -0.92 -21.06 9.16
CA LEU A 469 -0.63 -19.83 9.92
C LEU A 469 -0.70 -20.00 11.44
N LYS A 470 -0.83 -21.24 11.92
CA LYS A 470 -1.04 -21.59 13.33
C LYS A 470 0.08 -21.14 14.25
#